data_AF-A0A085WLR2-F1
#
_entry.id   AF-A0A085WLR2-F1
#
_cell.length_a   1.000
_cell.length_b   1.000
_cell.length_c   1.000
_cell.angle_alpha   90.00
_cell.angle_beta   90.00
_cell.angle_gamma   90.00
#
_symmetry.space_group_name_H-M   'P 1'
#
loop_
_entity.id
_entity.type
_entity.pdbx_description
1 polymer ?
#
loop_
_entity_poly.entity_id
_entity_poly.type
_entity_poly.pdbx_seq_one_letter_code
_entity_poly.pdbx_strand_id
1 'polypeptide(L)'
;MSVDKAFREMIRNEIEVQLKPLRAVISRIEAGTADLESLRSVAERLAPVAAAMAPLFGAQVAKPGKRGPGRPAKVAAPAPVVTGGKRRGRKPSAGGASECAIIGCGSPSRTKGYCAAHYQKLRMLTKTNRRPDSWVDYAKPNSVEDLKLPRGRAAAKALAQAKEGSST
;
A
#
# COMPACT_ATOMS: atom_id res chain seq x y z
N MET A 1 -12.11 -39.35 -40.86
CA MET A 1 -12.25 -38.19 -39.95
C MET A 1 -11.04 -37.28 -40.15
N SER A 2 -11.21 -35.96 -40.22
CA SER A 2 -10.11 -35.00 -40.44
C SER A 2 -9.26 -34.84 -39.17
N VAL A 3 -7.93 -34.82 -39.35
CA VAL A 3 -6.93 -34.66 -38.29
C VAL A 3 -7.13 -33.34 -37.53
N ASP A 4 -7.49 -32.26 -38.22
CA ASP A 4 -7.80 -30.96 -37.61
C ASP A 4 -8.97 -31.02 -36.64
N LYS A 5 -9.99 -31.83 -36.94
CA LYS A 5 -11.14 -32.02 -36.05
C LYS A 5 -10.72 -32.73 -34.77
N ALA A 6 -9.91 -33.79 -34.90
CA ALA A 6 -9.40 -34.55 -33.75
C ALA A 6 -8.51 -33.67 -32.85
N PHE A 7 -7.63 -32.87 -33.45
CA PHE A 7 -6.77 -31.95 -32.70
C PHE A 7 -7.57 -30.87 -31.96
N ARG A 8 -8.61 -30.31 -32.61
CA ARG A 8 -9.48 -29.29 -31.99
C ARG A 8 -10.29 -29.86 -30.81
N GLU A 9 -10.73 -31.11 -30.90
CA GLU A 9 -11.39 -31.79 -29.77
C GLU A 9 -10.41 -32.12 -28.65
N MET A 10 -9.20 -32.56 -28.97
CA MET A 10 -8.15 -32.78 -27.97
C MET A 10 -7.83 -31.50 -27.19
N ILE A 11 -7.64 -30.38 -27.89
CA ILE A 11 -7.40 -29.08 -27.25
C ILE A 11 -8.59 -28.66 -26.37
N ARG A 12 -9.82 -28.85 -26.84
CA ARG A 12 -11.01 -28.50 -26.06
C ARG A 12 -11.06 -29.31 -24.75
N ASN A 13 -10.80 -30.62 -24.84
CA ASN A 13 -10.79 -31.49 -23.67
C ASN A 13 -9.70 -31.08 -22.68
N GLU A 14 -8.49 -30.76 -23.17
CA GLU A 14 -7.40 -30.31 -22.30
C GLU A 14 -7.73 -28.97 -21.63
N ILE A 15 -8.25 -28.00 -22.37
CA ILE A 15 -8.70 -26.72 -21.82
C ILE A 15 -9.79 -26.93 -20.75
N GLU A 16 -10.75 -27.82 -20.99
CA GLU A 16 -11.78 -28.13 -20.00
C GLU A 16 -11.20 -28.75 -18.73
N VAL A 17 -10.22 -29.65 -18.84
CA VAL A 17 -9.51 -30.22 -17.69
C VAL A 17 -8.79 -29.13 -16.89
N GLN A 18 -8.11 -28.22 -17.58
CA GLN A 18 -7.38 -27.12 -16.94
C GLN A 18 -8.30 -26.08 -16.29
N LEU A 19 -9.50 -25.84 -16.85
CA LEU A 19 -10.46 -24.86 -16.33
C LEU A 19 -11.32 -25.38 -15.16
N LYS A 20 -11.48 -26.69 -14.99
CA LYS A 20 -12.24 -27.30 -13.87
C LYS A 20 -11.84 -26.78 -12.48
N PRO A 21 -10.55 -26.77 -12.08
CA PRO A 21 -10.17 -26.29 -10.75
C PRO A 21 -10.47 -24.80 -10.56
N LEU A 22 -10.30 -23.96 -11.59
CA LEU A 22 -10.62 -22.54 -11.52
C LEU A 22 -12.11 -22.30 -11.30
N ARG A 23 -12.98 -23.04 -12.01
CA ARG A 23 -14.43 -22.98 -11.81
C ARG A 23 -14.84 -23.41 -10.40
N ALA A 24 -14.19 -24.44 -9.86
CA ALA A 24 -14.43 -24.90 -8.48
C ALA A 24 -13.99 -23.89 -7.42
N VAL A 25 -12.94 -23.11 -7.67
CA VAL A 25 -12.53 -22.02 -6.77
C VAL A 25 -13.56 -20.87 -6.81
N ILE A 26 -14.01 -20.49 -8.01
CA ILE A 26 -15.02 -19.45 -8.18
C ILE A 26 -16.32 -19.83 -7.44
N SER A 27 -16.80 -21.07 -7.59
CA SER A 27 -18.02 -21.51 -6.89
C SER A 27 -17.90 -21.50 -5.37
N ARG A 28 -16.71 -21.79 -4.82
CA ARG A 28 -16.46 -21.64 -3.37
C ARG A 28 -16.50 -20.18 -2.92
N ILE A 29 -15.97 -19.27 -3.74
CA ILE A 29 -16.01 -17.83 -3.44
C ILE A 29 -17.46 -17.34 -3.48
N GLU A 30 -18.24 -17.72 -4.49
CA GLU A 30 -19.65 -17.38 -4.61
C GLU A 30 -20.47 -17.87 -3.41
N ALA A 31 -20.27 -19.14 -3.01
CA ALA A 31 -20.90 -19.70 -1.81
C ALA A 31 -20.53 -18.90 -0.55
N GLY A 32 -19.25 -18.60 -0.35
CA GLY A 32 -18.80 -17.79 0.79
C GLY A 32 -19.38 -16.36 0.78
N THR A 33 -19.58 -15.75 -0.39
CA THR A 33 -20.24 -14.43 -0.47
C THR A 33 -21.73 -14.51 -0.15
N ALA A 34 -22.41 -15.59 -0.53
CA ALA A 34 -23.80 -15.82 -0.15
C ALA A 34 -23.95 -16.03 1.37
N ASP A 35 -23.01 -16.73 1.99
CA ASP A 35 -22.96 -16.90 3.44
C ASP A 35 -22.79 -15.55 4.15
N LEU A 36 -21.91 -14.68 3.66
CA LEU A 36 -21.74 -13.33 4.22
C LEU A 36 -23.02 -12.48 4.11
N GLU A 37 -23.76 -12.59 3.01
CA GLU A 37 -25.05 -11.91 2.86
C GLU A 37 -26.10 -12.48 3.81
N SER A 38 -26.10 -13.80 4.05
CA SER A 38 -26.97 -14.42 5.06
C SER A 38 -26.66 -13.88 6.46
N LEU A 39 -25.38 -13.78 6.83
CA LEU A 39 -24.94 -13.24 8.12
C LEU A 39 -25.32 -11.77 8.28
N ARG A 40 -25.17 -10.98 7.21
CA ARG A 40 -25.64 -9.60 7.18
C ARG A 40 -27.14 -9.51 7.42
N SER A 41 -27.94 -10.34 6.73
CA SER A 41 -29.39 -10.35 6.90
C SER A 41 -29.81 -10.70 8.33
N VAL A 42 -29.10 -11.64 8.96
CA VAL A 42 -29.30 -12.01 10.37
C VAL A 42 -28.93 -10.84 11.28
N ALA A 43 -27.81 -10.18 11.01
CA ALA A 43 -27.38 -9.00 11.76
C ALA A 43 -28.40 -7.84 11.64
N GLU A 44 -28.95 -7.59 10.45
CA GLU A 44 -29.99 -6.58 10.22
C GLU A 44 -31.29 -6.91 10.97
N ARG A 45 -31.68 -8.19 11.03
CA ARG A 45 -32.84 -8.65 11.83
C ARG A 45 -32.61 -8.51 13.33
N LEU A 46 -31.39 -8.73 13.80
CA LEU A 46 -31.02 -8.61 15.22
C LEU A 46 -30.70 -7.17 15.66
N ALA A 47 -30.43 -6.26 14.71
CA ALA A 47 -30.11 -4.86 14.97
C ALA A 47 -31.12 -4.12 15.87
N PRO A 48 -32.45 -4.20 15.68
CA PRO A 48 -33.39 -3.50 16.56
C PRO A 48 -33.40 -4.06 17.98
N VAL A 49 -33.22 -5.37 18.15
CA VAL A 49 -33.13 -6.02 19.46
C VAL A 49 -31.84 -5.59 20.17
N ALA A 50 -30.72 -5.63 19.45
CA ALA A 50 -29.43 -5.15 19.96
C ALA A 50 -29.49 -3.66 20.35
N ALA A 51 -30.16 -2.81 19.56
CA ALA A 51 -30.33 -1.39 19.86
C ALA A 51 -31.22 -1.14 21.09
N ALA A 52 -32.28 -1.94 21.27
CA ALA A 52 -33.14 -1.86 22.45
C ALA A 52 -32.41 -2.30 23.73
N MET A 53 -31.53 -3.30 23.65
CA MET A 53 -30.77 -3.82 24.80
C MET A 53 -29.44 -3.10 25.05
N ALA A 54 -28.97 -2.26 24.12
CA ALA A 54 -27.70 -1.54 24.21
C ALA A 54 -27.48 -0.73 25.51
N PRO A 55 -28.50 -0.03 26.09
CA PRO A 55 -28.34 0.69 27.35
C PRO A 55 -28.05 -0.21 28.55
N LEU A 56 -28.52 -1.47 28.52
CA LEU A 56 -28.35 -2.42 29.63
C LEU A 56 -26.91 -2.97 29.72
N PHE A 57 -26.21 -3.02 28.59
CA PHE A 57 -24.84 -3.54 28.50
C PHE A 57 -23.78 -2.44 28.41
N GLY A 58 -24.14 -1.17 28.68
CA GLY A 58 -23.22 -0.03 28.60
C GLY A 58 -22.66 0.21 27.19
N ALA A 59 -23.31 -0.33 26.15
CA ALA A 59 -22.88 -0.19 24.77
C ALA A 59 -23.54 1.05 24.14
N GLN A 60 -22.77 2.11 23.89
CA GLN A 60 -23.26 3.19 23.03
C GLN A 60 -23.38 2.68 21.58
N VAL A 61 -24.58 2.76 21.00
CA VAL A 61 -24.80 2.53 19.56
C VAL A 61 -23.96 3.54 18.77
N ALA A 62 -22.93 3.06 18.07
CA ALA A 62 -22.15 3.90 17.17
C ALA A 62 -23.07 4.35 16.03
N LYS A 63 -23.52 5.62 16.06
CA LYS A 63 -24.27 6.21 14.95
C LYS A 63 -23.44 6.07 13.67
N PRO A 64 -24.01 5.65 12.53
CA PRO A 64 -23.31 5.67 11.26
C PRO A 64 -22.97 7.12 10.97
N GLY A 65 -21.69 7.46 11.11
CA GLY A 65 -21.19 8.77 10.78
C GLY A 65 -21.37 8.99 9.29
N LYS A 66 -22.44 9.68 8.89
CA LYS A 66 -22.52 10.32 7.58
C LYS A 66 -21.37 11.32 7.53
N ARG A 67 -20.23 10.93 6.96
CA ARG A 67 -19.23 11.89 6.48
C ARG A 67 -19.84 12.56 5.26
N GLY A 68 -20.70 13.55 5.50
CA GLY A 68 -21.16 14.45 4.46
C GLY A 68 -19.96 15.23 3.87
N PRO A 69 -20.05 15.69 2.62
CA PRO A 69 -19.02 16.52 2.01
C PRO A 69 -19.05 17.88 2.71
N GLY A 70 -18.20 18.04 3.72
CA GLY A 70 -18.26 19.19 4.60
C GLY A 70 -17.57 18.93 5.93
N ARG A 71 -16.31 18.50 5.88
CA ARG A 71 -15.40 18.77 7.00
C ARG A 71 -15.48 20.28 7.23
N PRO A 72 -15.95 20.77 8.40
CA PRO A 72 -16.04 22.20 8.60
C PRO A 72 -14.65 22.80 8.40
N ALA A 73 -14.59 23.91 7.65
CA ALA A 73 -13.38 24.68 7.53
C ALA A 73 -12.90 24.98 8.95
N LYS A 74 -11.71 24.49 9.31
CA LYS A 74 -11.07 24.90 10.54
C LYS A 74 -10.85 26.39 10.41
N VAL A 75 -11.70 27.18 11.06
CA VAL A 75 -11.58 28.63 11.15
C VAL A 75 -10.12 28.91 11.49
N ALA A 76 -9.49 29.77 10.70
CA ALA A 76 -8.08 30.09 10.80
C ALA A 76 -7.81 30.66 12.20
N ALA A 77 -7.33 29.81 13.11
CA ALA A 77 -6.52 30.29 14.21
C ALA A 77 -5.29 30.96 13.60
N PRO A 78 -4.83 32.11 14.13
CA PRO A 78 -3.66 32.78 13.60
C PRO A 78 -2.50 31.78 13.53
N ALA A 79 -1.78 31.80 12.40
CA ALA A 79 -0.67 30.92 12.13
C ALA A 79 0.29 30.96 13.34
N PRO A 80 0.64 29.82 13.96
CA PRO A 80 1.72 29.84 14.93
C PRO A 80 2.99 30.21 14.17
N VAL A 81 3.63 31.30 14.60
CA VAL A 81 4.99 31.64 14.21
C VAL A 81 5.83 30.38 14.42
N VAL A 82 6.36 29.83 13.33
CA VAL A 82 7.26 28.67 13.34
C VAL A 82 8.58 29.09 13.97
N THR A 83 8.62 29.13 15.30
CA THR A 83 9.87 28.87 16.02
C THR A 83 10.04 27.36 16.05
N GLY A 84 11.21 26.88 15.62
CA GLY A 84 11.50 25.48 15.32
C GLY A 84 11.11 24.51 16.44
N GLY A 85 9.89 23.99 16.38
CA GLY A 85 9.39 22.99 17.32
C GLY A 85 9.96 21.61 16.98
N LYS A 86 10.83 21.10 17.86
CA LYS A 86 11.35 19.73 17.85
C LYS A 86 10.16 18.76 17.70
N ARG A 87 10.08 18.05 16.57
CA ARG A 87 9.01 17.07 16.34
C ARG A 87 9.04 16.06 17.48
N ARG A 88 7.88 15.76 18.06
CA ARG A 88 7.67 14.68 19.03
C ARG A 88 7.93 13.33 18.33
N GLY A 89 9.20 12.98 18.21
CA GLY A 89 9.70 11.68 17.81
C GLY A 89 10.52 11.12 18.95
N ARG A 90 10.33 9.83 19.25
CA ARG A 90 11.14 9.07 20.21
C ARG A 90 12.63 9.34 19.94
N LYS A 91 13.33 9.89 20.95
CA LYS A 91 14.79 10.11 20.90
C LYS A 91 15.46 8.77 20.56
N PRO A 92 16.32 8.70 19.52
CA PRO A 92 17.02 7.46 19.21
C PRO A 92 17.89 7.06 20.42
N SER A 93 17.82 5.78 20.78
CA SER A 93 18.64 5.20 21.86
C SER A 93 20.11 5.43 21.55
N ALA A 94 20.87 5.87 22.56
CA ALA A 94 22.28 6.23 22.46
C ALA A 94 23.22 5.01 22.31
N GLY A 95 22.77 3.95 21.64
CA GLY A 95 23.58 2.78 21.32
C GLY A 95 23.87 2.73 19.82
N GLY A 96 25.02 3.26 19.40
CA GLY A 96 25.61 2.99 18.08
C GLY A 96 24.91 3.62 16.86
N ALA A 97 24.30 4.80 17.01
CA ALA A 97 23.69 5.52 15.89
C ALA A 97 24.74 6.01 14.89
N SER A 98 25.11 5.14 13.95
CA SER A 98 25.92 5.53 12.79
C SER A 98 25.15 6.60 11.99
N GLU A 99 25.85 7.52 11.33
CA GLU A 99 25.20 8.46 10.43
C GLU A 99 24.60 7.72 9.23
N CYS A 100 23.61 8.34 8.58
CA CYS A 100 23.03 7.80 7.36
C CYS A 100 24.11 7.59 6.30
N ALA A 101 24.04 6.49 5.56
CA ALA A 101 24.94 6.19 4.46
C ALA A 101 24.84 7.17 3.27
N ILE A 102 23.85 8.05 3.25
CA ILE A 102 23.66 8.99 2.14
C ILE A 102 24.47 10.26 2.38
N ILE A 103 25.29 10.61 1.40
CA ILE A 103 26.13 11.81 1.40
C ILE A 103 25.25 13.05 1.69
N GLY A 104 25.64 13.83 2.70
CA GLY A 104 24.97 15.08 3.06
C GLY A 104 23.65 14.93 3.83
N CYS A 105 23.27 13.73 4.27
CA CYS A 105 22.03 13.54 5.03
C CYS A 105 22.17 13.91 6.53
N GLY A 106 23.29 13.58 7.17
CA GLY A 106 23.58 13.87 8.59
C GLY A 106 22.59 13.32 9.63
N SER A 107 21.57 12.57 9.21
CA SER A 107 20.55 12.03 10.10
C SER A 107 20.99 10.71 10.73
N PRO A 108 20.57 10.38 11.96
CA PRO A 108 20.93 9.11 12.59
C PRO A 108 20.34 7.94 11.82
N SER A 109 21.18 6.96 11.52
CA SER A 109 20.78 5.68 10.95
C SER A 109 19.86 4.95 11.94
N ARG A 110 18.80 4.35 11.41
CA ARG A 110 17.87 3.53 12.20
C ARG A 110 17.99 2.05 11.86
N THR A 111 18.09 1.74 10.57
CA THR A 111 18.05 0.38 10.05
C THR A 111 18.88 0.29 8.77
N LYS A 112 19.71 -0.75 8.64
CA LYS A 112 20.53 -1.05 7.46
C LYS A 112 21.49 0.06 7.01
N GLY A 113 21.95 0.93 7.92
CA GLY A 113 22.82 2.06 7.58
C GLY A 113 22.08 3.31 7.08
N TYR A 114 20.74 3.31 7.03
CA TYR A 114 19.95 4.44 6.51
C TYR A 114 19.05 5.08 7.56
N CYS A 115 18.77 6.37 7.39
CA CYS A 115 17.75 7.09 8.15
C CYS A 115 16.33 6.60 7.77
N ALA A 116 15.30 7.00 8.53
CA ALA A 116 13.92 6.54 8.28
C ALA A 116 13.43 6.83 6.85
N ALA A 117 13.74 8.02 6.31
CA ALA A 117 13.30 8.43 4.98
C ALA A 117 14.01 7.64 3.87
N HIS A 118 15.33 7.48 3.99
CA HIS A 118 16.14 6.75 3.01
C HIS A 118 15.89 5.24 3.07
N TYR A 119 15.64 4.69 4.25
CA TYR A 119 15.19 3.30 4.37
C TYR A 119 13.84 3.06 3.68
N GLN A 120 12.88 3.98 3.80
CA GLN A 120 11.63 3.87 3.05
C GLN A 120 11.85 3.88 1.54
N LYS A 121 12.74 4.75 1.04
CA LYS A 121 13.10 4.82 -0.38
C LYS A 121 13.77 3.53 -0.86
N LEU A 122 14.73 3.00 -0.10
CA LEU A 122 15.37 1.70 -0.36
C LEU A 122 14.34 0.57 -0.45
N ARG A 123 13.38 0.50 0.48
CA ARG A 123 12.31 -0.51 0.48
C ARG A 123 11.43 -0.42 -0.77
N MET A 124 11.09 0.78 -1.22
CA MET A 124 10.29 0.97 -2.44
C MET A 124 11.07 0.61 -3.71
N LEU A 125 12.35 0.95 -3.77
CA LEU A 125 13.23 0.60 -4.88
C LEU A 125 13.45 -0.92 -4.97
N THR A 126 13.65 -1.57 -3.82
CA THR A 126 13.79 -3.03 -3.73
C THR A 126 12.50 -3.73 -4.18
N LYS A 127 11.33 -3.27 -3.72
CA LYS A 127 10.03 -3.83 -4.14
C LYS A 127 9.79 -3.71 -5.65
N THR A 128 10.33 -2.66 -6.28
CA THR A 128 10.13 -2.38 -7.71
C THR A 128 11.29 -2.84 -8.58
N ASN A 129 12.27 -3.57 -8.04
CA ASN A 129 13.51 -3.99 -8.71
C ASN A 129 14.22 -2.84 -9.46
N ARG A 130 14.13 -1.62 -8.93
CA ARG A 130 14.79 -0.42 -9.46
C ARG A 130 15.92 0.08 -8.55
N ARG A 131 16.41 -0.80 -7.68
CA ARG A 131 17.47 -0.47 -6.73
C ARG A 131 18.81 -0.39 -7.47
N PRO A 132 19.51 0.76 -7.44
CA PRO A 132 20.85 0.87 -8.02
C PRO A 132 21.87 0.11 -7.18
N ASP A 133 22.96 -0.28 -7.82
CA ASP A 133 24.02 -1.09 -7.20
C ASP A 133 24.66 -0.39 -5.99
N SER A 134 24.79 0.94 -6.04
CA SER A 134 25.33 1.76 -4.95
C SER A 134 24.50 1.73 -3.66
N TRP A 135 23.24 1.30 -3.72
CA TRP A 135 22.34 1.21 -2.56
C TRP A 135 22.40 -0.19 -1.93
N VAL A 136 23.49 -0.44 -1.19
CA VAL A 136 23.76 -1.72 -0.50
C VAL A 136 23.22 -1.71 0.93
N ASP A 137 22.76 -2.86 1.41
CA ASP A 137 22.39 -3.02 2.81
C ASP A 137 23.64 -2.88 3.70
N TYR A 138 23.55 -2.08 4.78
CA TYR A 138 24.67 -1.79 5.68
C TYR A 138 25.83 -1.00 5.04
N ALA A 139 25.50 -0.09 4.12
CA ALA A 139 26.48 0.85 3.57
C ALA A 139 27.15 1.72 4.64
N LYS A 140 28.41 2.11 4.38
CA LYS A 140 29.18 2.98 5.27
C LYS A 140 28.52 4.37 5.37
N PRO A 141 28.66 5.07 6.51
CA PRO A 141 28.20 6.45 6.63
C PRO A 141 28.74 7.34 5.51
N ASN A 142 27.89 8.21 4.94
CA ASN A 142 28.25 9.15 3.88
C ASN A 142 28.95 8.53 2.64
N SER A 143 28.66 7.29 2.25
CA SER A 143 29.28 6.64 1.08
C SER A 143 28.40 6.54 -0.17
N VAL A 144 27.09 6.80 -0.04
CA VAL A 144 26.09 6.55 -1.10
C VAL A 144 25.48 7.86 -1.59
N GLU A 145 25.34 8.00 -2.90
CA GLU A 145 24.69 9.16 -3.51
C GLU A 145 23.15 9.10 -3.40
N ASP A 146 22.52 10.27 -3.21
CA ASP A 146 21.06 10.33 -3.18
C ASP A 146 20.46 10.29 -4.59
N LEU A 147 19.62 9.27 -4.84
CA LEU A 147 18.96 9.07 -6.13
C LEU A 147 17.81 10.05 -6.34
N LYS A 148 17.98 11.09 -7.14
CA LYS A 148 16.89 12.01 -7.45
C LYS A 148 15.89 11.39 -8.44
N LEU A 149 14.92 10.61 -7.92
CA LEU A 149 13.82 10.10 -8.75
C LEU A 149 12.88 11.25 -9.15
N PRO A 150 12.53 11.38 -10.44
CA PRO A 150 11.43 12.26 -10.81
C PRO A 150 10.15 11.70 -10.17
N ARG A 151 9.39 12.56 -9.48
CA ARG A 151 8.11 12.18 -8.85
C ARG A 151 6.94 12.83 -9.60
N GLY A 152 5.81 12.12 -9.62
CA GLY A 152 4.54 12.65 -10.14
C GLY A 152 4.56 12.95 -11.64
N ARG A 153 3.89 14.04 -12.05
CA ARG A 153 3.74 14.44 -13.46
C ARG A 153 5.06 14.64 -14.21
N ALA A 154 6.13 15.02 -13.52
CA ALA A 154 7.45 15.19 -14.12
C ALA A 154 8.06 13.86 -14.61
N ALA A 155 7.85 12.76 -13.88
CA ALA A 155 8.31 11.43 -14.30
C ALA A 155 7.52 10.91 -15.50
N ALA A 156 6.20 11.13 -15.50
CA ALA A 156 5.34 10.78 -16.62
C ALA A 156 5.72 11.54 -17.90
N LYS A 157 6.04 12.85 -17.77
CA LYS A 157 6.49 13.68 -18.88
C LYS A 157 7.85 13.23 -19.42
N ALA A 158 8.82 12.93 -18.56
CA ALA A 158 10.13 12.42 -18.98
C ALA A 158 10.04 11.06 -19.69
N LEU A 159 9.18 10.15 -19.22
CA LEU A 159 8.94 8.86 -19.88
C LEU A 159 8.22 9.01 -21.23
N ALA A 160 7.32 9.98 -21.37
CA ALA A 160 6.67 10.28 -22.66
C ALA A 160 7.69 10.81 -23.67
N GLN A 161 8.52 11.78 -23.27
CA GLN A 161 9.57 12.36 -24.13
C GLN A 161 10.63 11.33 -24.54
N ALA A 162 11.01 10.42 -23.63
CA ALA A 162 11.96 9.35 -23.95
C ALA A 162 11.40 8.33 -24.96
N LYS A 163 10.08 8.11 -25.00
CA LYS A 163 9.43 7.26 -26.00
C LYS A 163 9.38 7.94 -27.36
N GLU A 164 9.05 9.23 -27.40
CA GLU A 164 8.99 10.03 -28.64
C GLU A 164 10.36 10.17 -29.32
N GLY A 165 11.44 10.30 -28.55
CA GLY A 165 12.81 10.36 -29.10
C GLY A 165 13.40 9.02 -29.54
N SER A 166 12.73 7.89 -29.26
CA SER A 166 13.19 6.54 -29.67
C SER A 166 12.52 6.03 -30.96
N SER A 167 11.60 6.79 -31.52
CA SER A 167 10.87 6.50 -32.76
C SER A 167 11.35 7.32 -33.96
N THR A 168 12.58 7.83 -33.92
CA THR A 168 13.27 8.53 -35.02
C THR A 168 14.64 7.92 -35.20
#